data_AF-A0A2V2RS37-F1
#
_entry.id   AF-A0A2V2RS37-F1
#
_cell.length_a   1.000
_cell.length_b   1.000
_cell.length_c   1.000
_cell.angle_alpha   90.00
_cell.angle_beta   90.00
_cell.angle_gamma   90.00
#
_symmetry.space_group_name_H-M   'P 1'
#
loop_
_entity.id
_entity.type
_entity.pdbx_description
1 polymer ?
#
loop_
_entity_poly.entity_id
_entity_poly.type
_entity_poly.pdbx_seq_one_letter_code
_entity_poly.pdbx_strand_id
1 'polypeptide(L)' 'MLNQILAEAATTAGITGSFTLGLAGAGAALGIGLIGAKMVEAVGRNPGTFGRVLALGILGIALAESIAIYALILAFQGR' A
#
# COMPACT_ATOMS: atom_id res chain seq x y z
N MET A 1 -16.88 0.19 -27.43
CA MET A 1 -17.44 -1.18 -27.44
C MET A 1 -16.62 -2.15 -26.58
N LEU A 2 -15.37 -2.49 -26.90
CA LEU A 2 -14.59 -3.46 -26.13
C LEU A 2 -14.41 -3.11 -24.64
N ASN A 3 -14.06 -1.86 -24.32
CA ASN A 3 -13.88 -1.41 -22.93
C ASN A 3 -15.17 -1.47 -22.11
N GLN A 4 -16.33 -1.25 -22.73
CA GLN A 4 -17.61 -1.32 -22.03
C GLN A 4 -18.01 -2.77 -21.72
N ILE A 5 -17.75 -3.69 -22.65
CA ILE A 5 -17.96 -5.14 -22.43
C ILE A 5 -17.10 -5.62 -21.25
N LEU A 6 -15.84 -5.17 -21.18
CA LEU A 6 -14.93 -5.53 -20.09
C LEU A 6 -15.37 -4.97 -18.72
N ALA A 7 -15.87 -3.73 -18.69
CA ALA A 7 -16.36 -3.11 -17.46
C ALA A 7 -17.63 -3.80 -16.93
N GLU A 8 -18.54 -4.17 -17.81
CA GLU A 8 -19.77 -4.88 -17.45
C GLU A 8 -19.47 -6.29 -16.95
N ALA A 9 -18.57 -7.01 -17.63
CA ALA A 9 -18.10 -8.33 -17.19
C ALA A 9 -17.44 -8.30 -15.80
N ALA A 10 -16.60 -7.29 -15.51
CA ALA A 10 -15.99 -7.12 -14.19
C ALA A 10 -17.05 -6.89 -13.10
N THR A 11 -18.08 -6.08 -13.40
CA THR A 11 -19.18 -5.81 -12.48
C THR A 11 -20.04 -7.05 -12.23
N THR A 12 -20.36 -7.84 -13.26
CA THR A 12 -21.08 -9.13 -13.11
C THR A 12 -20.27 -10.16 -12.33
N ALA A 13 -18.93 -10.12 -12.44
CA ALA A 13 -18.02 -10.94 -11.63
C ALA A 13 -17.90 -10.44 -10.17
N GLY A 14 -18.62 -9.38 -9.78
CA GLY A 14 -18.62 -8.82 -8.42
C GLY A 14 -17.44 -7.89 -8.12
N ILE A 15 -16.58 -7.59 -9.10
CA ILE A 15 -15.49 -6.64 -8.94
C ILE A 15 -16.08 -5.24 -9.09
N THR A 16 -16.14 -4.51 -7.97
CA THR A 16 -16.61 -3.13 -7.93
C THR A 16 -15.48 -2.22 -7.44
N GLY A 17 -15.44 -0.98 -7.92
CA GLY A 17 -14.38 -0.01 -7.59
C GLY A 17 -13.05 -0.26 -8.31
N SER A 18 -11.96 0.28 -7.75
CA SER A 18 -10.61 0.21 -8.36
C SER A 18 -9.83 -1.00 -7.86
N PHE A 19 -9.73 -2.03 -8.71
CA PHE A 19 -8.90 -3.21 -8.43
C PHE A 19 -7.43 -2.83 -8.23
N THR A 20 -6.92 -1.89 -9.04
CA THR A 20 -5.54 -1.37 -8.92
C THR A 20 -5.28 -0.76 -7.54
N LEU A 21 -6.23 0.03 -7.02
CA LEU A 21 -6.11 0.61 -5.69
C LEU A 21 -6.16 -0.45 -4.60
N GLY A 22 -7.07 -1.42 -4.72
CA GLY A 22 -7.15 -2.54 -3.77
C GLY A 22 -5.85 -3.34 -3.69
N LEU A 23 -5.26 -3.67 -4.83
CA LEU A 23 -4.00 -4.42 -4.90
C LEU A 23 -2.82 -3.61 -4.37
N ALA A 24 -2.71 -2.34 -4.76
CA ALA A 24 -1.66 -1.45 -4.28
C ALA A 24 -1.76 -1.22 -2.75
N GLY A 25 -2.98 -1.01 -2.25
CA GLY A 25 -3.24 -0.87 -0.81
C GLY A 25 -2.89 -2.12 -0.02
N ALA A 26 -3.23 -3.31 -0.53
CA ALA A 26 -2.84 -4.57 0.10
C ALA A 26 -1.31 -4.74 0.16
N GLY A 27 -0.61 -4.41 -0.93
CA GLY A 27 0.85 -4.44 -0.97
C GLY A 27 1.50 -3.46 0.01
N ALA A 28 0.98 -2.23 0.07
CA ALA A 28 1.46 -1.22 1.03
C ALA A 28 1.23 -1.67 2.48
N ALA A 29 0.03 -2.17 2.81
CA ALA A 29 -0.29 -2.66 4.16
C ALA A 29 0.65 -3.78 4.62
N LEU A 30 0.97 -4.73 3.73
CA LEU A 30 1.94 -5.80 4.02
C LEU A 30 3.35 -5.23 4.22
N GLY A 31 3.80 -4.32 3.34
CA GLY A 31 5.11 -3.68 3.47
C GLY A 31 5.25 -2.93 4.80
N ILE A 32 4.26 -2.12 5.15
CA ILE A 32 4.23 -1.34 6.40
C ILE A 32 4.20 -2.25 7.61
N GLY A 33 3.39 -3.32 7.59
CA GLY A 33 3.33 -4.29 8.68
C GLY A 33 4.68 -4.98 8.92
N LEU A 34 5.38 -5.38 7.86
CA LEU A 34 6.71 -5.98 7.94
C LEU A 34 7.76 -5.00 8.46
N ILE A 35 7.75 -3.75 7.98
CA ILE A 35 8.65 -2.70 8.45
C ILE A 35 8.42 -2.45 9.94
N GLY A 36 7.16 -2.26 10.36
CA GLY A 36 6.79 -2.05 11.76
C GLY A 36 7.22 -3.20 12.66
N ALA A 37 7.00 -4.45 12.24
CA ALA A 37 7.46 -5.63 12.99
C ALA A 37 8.98 -5.60 13.19
N LYS A 38 9.76 -5.31 12.15
CA LYS A 38 11.22 -5.23 12.24
C LYS A 38 11.71 -4.05 13.07
N MET A 39 10.99 -2.93 13.06
CA MET A 39 11.29 -1.80 13.94
C MET A 39 11.14 -2.20 15.41
N VAL A 40 10.02 -2.83 15.77
CA VAL A 40 9.77 -3.27 17.15
C VAL A 40 10.78 -4.32 17.60
N GLU A 41 11.12 -5.30 16.75
CA GLU A 41 12.18 -6.26 17.03
C GLU A 41 13.54 -5.58 17.26
N ALA A 42 13.93 -4.63 16.41
CA ALA A 42 15.21 -3.93 16.51
C ALA A 42 15.31 -3.10 17.80
N VAL A 43 14.25 -2.35 18.13
CA VAL A 43 14.18 -1.55 19.36
C VAL A 43 14.12 -2.44 20.59
N GLY A 44 13.34 -3.52 20.57
CA GLY A 44 13.24 -4.45 21.68
C GLY A 44 14.57 -5.13 22.02
N ARG A 45 15.40 -5.41 21.01
CA ARG A 45 16.75 -5.96 21.22
C ARG A 45 17.77 -4.92 21.65
N ASN A 46 17.63 -3.67 21.17
CA ASN A 46 18.56 -2.58 21.45
C ASN A 46 17.81 -1.25 21.71
N PRO A 47 17.30 -1.01 22.93
CA PRO A 47 16.46 0.16 23.24
C PRO A 47 17.11 1.50 22.92
N GLY A 48 18.44 1.60 23.07
CA GLY A 48 19.21 2.81 22.75
C GLY A 48 19.22 3.20 21.26
N THR A 49 18.70 2.36 20.37
CA THR A 49 18.64 2.63 18.92
C THR A 49 17.31 3.20 18.43
N PHE A 50 16.34 3.44 19.34
CA PHE A 50 14.98 3.88 19.00
C PHE A 50 14.93 5.02 17.98
N GLY A 51 15.65 6.13 18.23
CA GLY A 51 15.60 7.30 17.33
C GLY A 51 16.07 6.99 15.90
N ARG A 52 17.13 6.19 15.76
CA ARG A 52 17.65 5.80 14.44
C ARG A 52 16.72 4.81 13.72
N VAL A 53 16.16 3.85 14.46
CA VAL A 53 15.18 2.90 13.92
C VAL A 53 13.89 3.60 13.51
N LEU A 54 13.41 4.55 14.30
CA LEU A 54 12.24 5.35 13.97
C LEU A 54 12.43 6.14 12.68
N ALA A 55 13.56 6.84 12.54
CA ALA A 55 13.86 7.62 11.33
C ALA A 55 13.91 6.75 10.06
N LEU A 56 14.64 5.64 10.10
CA LEU A 56 14.71 4.70 8.97
C LEU A 56 13.36 4.00 8.71
N GLY A 57 12.64 3.68 9.78
CA GLY A 57 11.32 3.07 9.72
C GLY A 57 10.27 3.95 9.05
N ILE A 58 10.20 5.23 9.44
CA ILE A 58 9.29 6.21 8.81
C ILE A 58 9.64 6.37 7.33
N LEU A 59 10.93 6.44 6.97
CA LEU A 59 11.34 6.50 5.57
C LEU A 59 10.87 5.25 4.80
N GLY A 60 11.06 4.06 5.36
CA GLY A 60 10.60 2.81 4.77
C GLY A 60 9.08 2.77 4.60
N ILE A 61 8.33 3.17 5.63
CA ILE A 61 6.86 3.25 5.60
C ILE A 61 6.41 4.23 4.51
N ALA A 62 7.02 5.42 4.43
CA ALA A 62 6.68 6.40 3.41
C ALA A 62 6.92 5.89 1.98
N LEU A 63 8.01 5.14 1.77
CA LEU A 63 8.28 4.51 0.47
C LEU A 63 7.25 3.42 0.14
N ALA A 64 6.86 2.59 1.11
CA ALA A 64 5.82 1.58 0.92
C ALA A 64 4.43 2.21 0.64
N GLU A 65 4.08 3.27 1.38
CA GLU A 65 2.83 4.04 1.21
C GLU A 65 2.77 4.73 -0.16
N SER A 66 3.91 5.20 -0.70
CA SER A 66 3.94 5.95 -1.96
C SER A 66 3.29 5.21 -3.14
N ILE A 67 3.40 3.88 -3.17
CA ILE A 67 2.79 3.04 -4.21
C ILE A 67 1.25 3.10 -4.12
N ALA A 68 0.70 3.04 -2.89
CA ALA A 68 -0.73 3.16 -2.68
C ALA A 68 -1.24 4.56 -3.04
N ILE A 69 -0.47 5.61 -2.75
CA ILE A 69 -0.82 6.99 -3.14
C ILE A 69 -0.84 7.16 -4.66
N TYR A 70 0.11 6.61 -5.40
CA TYR A 70 0.06 6.63 -6.86
C TYR A 70 -1.18 5.91 -7.41
N ALA A 71 -1.53 4.75 -6.86
CA ALA A 71 -2.74 4.03 -7.24
C ALA A 71 -4.02 4.79 -6.88
N LEU A 72 -4.02 5.52 -5.77
CA LEU A 72 -5.13 6.39 -5.35
C LEU A 72 -5.32 7.56 -6.31
N ILE A 73 -4.23 8.22 -6.70
CA ILE A 73 -4.26 9.29 -7.70
C ILE A 73 -4.85 8.78 -9.01
N LEU A 74 -4.40 7.61 -9.49
CA LEU A 74 -4.93 6.99 -10.71
C LEU A 74 -6.41 6.61 -10.58
N ALA A 75 -6.83 6.15 -9.41
CA ALA A 75 -8.24 5.80 -9.16
C ALA A 75 -9.18 7.01 -9.19
N PHE A 76 -8.68 8.20 -8.83
CA PHE A 76 -9.47 9.44 -8.84
C PHE A 76 -9.25 10.32 -10.08
N GLN A 77 -8.37 9.95 -11.00
CA GLN A 77 -8.04 10.75 -12.19
C GLN A 77 -9.13 10.77 -13.28
N GLY A 78 -10.36 10.34 -12.97
CA GLY A 78 -11.55 10.57 -13.81
C GLY A 78 -11.56 9.87 -15.17
N ARG A 79 -10.94 8.70 -15.29
CA ARG A 79 -10.99 7.85 -16.50
C ARG A 79 -12.19 6.93 -16.51
#